data_AF-A0A9P7TRW9-F1
#
_entry.id   AF-A0A9P7TRW9-F1
#
_cell.length_a   1.000
_cell.length_b   1.000
_cell.length_c   1.000
_cell.angle_alpha   90.00
_cell.angle_beta   90.00
_cell.angle_gamma   90.00
#
_symmetry.space_group_name_H-M   'P 1'
#
loop_
_entity.id
_entity.type
_entity.pdbx_description
1 polymer ?
#
loop_
_entity_poly.entity_id
_entity_poly.type
_entity_poly.pdbx_seq_one_letter_code
_entity_poly.pdbx_strand_id
1 'polypeptide(L)'
;MPSIHDILAGPNLPLYSSPVRGGTNTSDPVWTLVEKWTPWRDFTIENLTAMYASVLNAPWKDNLPNDVTAGFDQVIRDELSLTIFLAKYIWPAVNLALPQARSILRLGPEQLYLGTGSWCQQGRKVPDWGLALDQSGLSTGKFDNLLPGDTKLSAKWTPDMRHTNC
;
A
#
# COMPACT_ATOMS: atom_id res chain seq x y z
N MET A 1 7.51 13.21 -21.83
CA MET A 1 7.69 11.99 -21.04
C MET A 1 6.64 12.00 -19.95
N PRO A 2 6.03 10.86 -19.60
CA PRO A 2 5.07 10.80 -18.50
C PRO A 2 5.75 11.21 -17.19
N SER A 3 5.00 11.86 -16.31
CA SER A 3 5.40 12.15 -14.95
C SER A 3 5.26 10.92 -14.04
N ILE A 4 5.85 10.94 -12.85
CA ILE A 4 5.62 9.89 -11.83
C ILE A 4 4.11 9.75 -11.54
N HIS A 5 3.38 10.87 -11.47
CA HIS A 5 1.93 10.86 -11.29
C HIS A 5 1.20 10.16 -12.44
N ASP A 6 1.56 10.44 -13.70
CA ASP A 6 0.91 9.81 -14.87
C ASP A 6 1.05 8.28 -14.83
N ILE A 7 2.17 7.78 -14.30
CA ILE A 7 2.40 6.35 -14.13
C ILE A 7 1.57 5.78 -12.97
N LEU A 8 1.64 6.41 -11.79
CA LEU A 8 0.98 5.90 -10.58
C LEU A 8 -0.55 6.06 -10.60
N ALA A 9 -1.06 7.04 -11.34
CA ALA A 9 -2.49 7.28 -11.55
C ALA A 9 -3.05 6.57 -12.80
N GLY A 10 -2.22 5.75 -13.47
CA GLY A 10 -2.68 4.92 -14.57
C GLY A 10 -3.82 3.98 -14.16
N PRO A 11 -4.68 3.56 -15.10
CA PRO A 11 -5.77 2.64 -14.79
C PRO A 11 -5.21 1.30 -14.29
N ASN A 12 -5.72 0.84 -13.15
CA ASN A 12 -5.45 -0.52 -12.68
C ASN A 12 -6.06 -1.54 -13.63
N LEU A 13 -5.46 -2.72 -13.70
CA LEU A 13 -6.03 -3.85 -14.44
C LEU A 13 -7.42 -4.21 -13.92
N PRO A 14 -8.33 -4.72 -14.79
CA PRO A 14 -9.63 -5.21 -14.37
C PRO A 14 -9.51 -6.26 -13.27
N LEU A 15 -10.42 -6.16 -12.29
CA LEU A 15 -10.46 -7.03 -11.13
C LEU A 15 -11.80 -7.76 -11.10
N TYR A 16 -11.78 -9.09 -11.09
CA TYR A 16 -12.97 -9.93 -11.04
C TYR A 16 -13.25 -10.37 -9.60
N SER A 17 -14.17 -9.68 -8.94
CA SER A 17 -14.55 -9.92 -7.53
C SER A 17 -15.86 -10.69 -7.36
N SER A 18 -16.46 -11.22 -8.43
CA SER A 18 -17.70 -12.01 -8.34
C SER A 18 -17.64 -13.22 -7.38
N PRO A 19 -16.49 -13.88 -7.13
CA PRO A 19 -16.40 -14.97 -6.15
C PRO A 19 -16.21 -14.50 -4.70
N VAL A 20 -16.02 -13.20 -4.45
CA VAL A 20 -15.80 -12.67 -3.11
C VAL A 20 -17.04 -12.91 -2.25
N ARG A 21 -16.84 -13.57 -1.11
CA ARG A 21 -17.89 -13.74 -0.11
C ARG A 21 -17.87 -12.57 0.87
N GLY A 22 -19.06 -12.16 1.31
CA GLY A 22 -19.20 -11.24 2.43
C GLY A 22 -18.58 -11.81 3.71
N GLY A 23 -18.28 -10.94 4.68
CA GLY A 23 -17.74 -11.35 5.96
C GLY A 23 -17.82 -10.24 7.01
N THR A 24 -17.42 -10.57 8.24
CA THR A 24 -17.38 -9.62 9.35
C THR A 24 -16.05 -8.86 9.37
N ASN A 25 -16.07 -7.68 10.00
CA ASN A 25 -14.86 -6.94 10.33
C ASN A 25 -13.90 -7.83 11.14
N THR A 26 -12.60 -7.69 10.90
CA THR A 26 -11.58 -8.21 11.82
C THR A 26 -11.51 -7.27 13.02
N SER A 27 -11.62 -7.79 14.23
CA SER A 27 -11.47 -7.02 15.47
C SER A 27 -10.14 -7.33 16.15
N ASP A 28 -9.44 -6.31 16.65
CA ASP A 28 -8.31 -6.49 17.56
C ASP A 28 -8.80 -6.33 19.02
N PRO A 29 -8.56 -7.31 19.93
CA PRO A 29 -8.90 -7.13 21.34
C PRO A 29 -8.19 -5.96 22.02
N VAL A 30 -7.12 -5.41 21.41
CA VAL A 30 -6.38 -4.24 21.89
C VAL A 30 -6.78 -2.96 21.14
N TRP A 31 -7.91 -2.97 20.41
CA TRP A 31 -8.37 -1.78 19.70
C TRP A 31 -8.54 -0.62 20.68
N THR A 32 -7.80 0.47 20.45
CA THR A 32 -7.89 1.66 21.29
C THR A 32 -9.26 2.28 21.09
N LEU A 33 -9.99 2.50 22.20
CA LEU A 33 -11.28 3.17 22.14
C LEU A 33 -11.07 4.61 21.64
N VAL A 34 -11.63 4.92 20.48
CA VAL A 34 -11.63 6.28 19.94
C VAL A 34 -12.80 7.04 20.56
N GLU A 35 -12.51 7.83 21.60
CA GLU A 35 -13.54 8.59 22.32
C GLU A 35 -14.03 9.83 21.56
N LYS A 36 -13.14 10.45 20.79
CA LYS A 36 -13.41 11.68 20.03
C LYS A 36 -12.67 11.64 18.70
N TRP A 37 -13.31 12.18 17.67
CA TRP A 37 -12.71 12.39 16.36
C TRP A 37 -13.13 13.76 15.83
N THR A 38 -12.32 14.32 14.94
CA THR A 38 -12.65 15.53 14.19
C THR A 38 -12.39 15.28 12.70
N PRO A 39 -13.21 15.82 11.78
CA PRO A 39 -12.93 15.72 10.36
C PRO A 39 -11.55 16.31 10.03
N TRP A 40 -10.70 15.55 9.35
CA TRP A 40 -9.44 16.06 8.81
C TRP A 40 -9.70 16.80 7.50
N ARG A 41 -10.09 18.07 7.61
CA ARG A 41 -10.54 18.88 6.46
C ARG A 41 -9.45 19.16 5.41
N ASP A 42 -8.18 19.11 5.83
CA ASP A 42 -7.04 19.33 4.93
C ASP A 42 -6.63 18.06 4.16
N PHE A 43 -7.24 16.91 4.46
CA PHE A 43 -6.99 15.67 3.73
C PHE A 43 -7.76 15.67 2.41
N THR A 44 -7.30 16.49 1.46
CA THR A 44 -7.86 16.60 0.12
C THR A 44 -6.83 16.22 -0.94
N ILE A 45 -7.31 15.82 -2.12
CA ILE A 45 -6.42 15.47 -3.22
C ILE A 45 -5.58 16.67 -3.67
N GLU A 46 -6.14 17.88 -3.62
CA GLU A 46 -5.45 19.12 -3.97
C GLU A 46 -4.28 19.38 -3.03
N ASN A 47 -4.51 19.24 -1.71
CA ASN A 47 -3.47 19.45 -0.71
C ASN A 47 -2.39 18.37 -0.79
N LEU A 48 -2.77 17.10 -0.91
CA LEU A 48 -1.82 16.00 -1.08
C LEU A 48 -0.97 16.17 -2.36
N THR A 49 -1.61 16.53 -3.47
CA THR A 49 -0.90 16.76 -4.74
C THR A 49 0.04 17.95 -4.63
N ALA A 50 -0.38 19.03 -3.97
CA ALA A 50 0.48 20.20 -3.74
C ALA A 50 1.69 19.86 -2.86
N MET A 51 1.50 19.07 -1.79
CA MET A 51 2.57 18.65 -0.89
C MET A 51 3.63 17.79 -1.60
N TYR A 52 3.20 16.90 -2.50
CA TYR A 52 4.09 15.98 -3.21
C TYR A 52 4.42 16.43 -4.65
N ALA A 53 4.06 17.66 -5.03
CA ALA A 53 4.15 18.15 -6.40
C ALA A 53 5.54 18.01 -7.02
N SER A 54 6.60 18.26 -6.26
CA SER A 54 7.98 18.16 -6.74
C SER A 54 8.35 16.73 -7.18
N VAL A 55 7.81 15.73 -6.50
CA VAL A 55 8.02 14.31 -6.83
C VAL A 55 7.05 13.91 -7.94
N LEU A 56 5.76 14.19 -7.76
CA LEU A 56 4.70 13.75 -8.66
C LEU A 56 4.86 14.29 -10.09
N ASN A 57 5.35 15.53 -10.25
CA ASN A 57 5.55 16.16 -11.55
C ASN A 57 6.91 15.82 -12.18
N ALA A 58 7.78 15.07 -11.50
CA ALA A 58 9.08 14.70 -12.05
C ALA A 58 8.93 13.72 -13.22
N PRO A 59 9.80 13.80 -14.24
CA PRO A 59 9.76 12.90 -15.38
C PRO A 59 10.11 11.46 -14.95
N TRP A 60 9.29 10.50 -15.38
CA TRP A 60 9.52 9.08 -15.17
C TRP A 60 10.74 8.59 -15.96
N LYS A 61 11.63 7.83 -15.31
CA LYS A 61 12.92 7.44 -15.91
C LYS A 61 13.04 5.97 -16.29
N ASP A 62 12.22 5.11 -15.71
CA ASP A 62 12.36 3.66 -15.86
C ASP A 62 11.41 3.10 -16.93
N ASN A 63 11.67 1.89 -17.41
CA ASN A 63 10.67 1.18 -18.21
C ASN A 63 9.69 0.48 -17.27
N LEU A 64 8.40 0.53 -17.60
CA LEU A 64 7.41 -0.27 -16.89
C LEU A 64 7.63 -1.76 -17.20
N PRO A 65 7.37 -2.65 -16.23
CA PRO A 65 7.29 -4.07 -16.50
C PRO A 65 6.24 -4.34 -17.59
N ASN A 66 6.49 -5.32 -18.46
CA ASN A 66 5.47 -5.77 -19.39
C ASN A 66 4.36 -6.50 -18.62
N ASP A 67 3.12 -6.04 -18.76
CA ASP A 67 1.95 -6.68 -18.16
C ASP A 67 1.61 -7.98 -18.91
N VAL A 68 2.23 -9.08 -18.48
CA VAL A 68 1.79 -10.43 -18.84
C VAL A 68 0.83 -10.88 -17.76
N THR A 69 -0.47 -10.90 -18.07
CA THR A 69 -1.51 -11.35 -17.15
C THR A 69 -2.17 -12.63 -17.65
N ALA A 70 -2.20 -13.65 -16.81
CA ALA A 70 -3.13 -14.75 -17.00
C ALA A 70 -4.49 -14.32 -16.43
N GLY A 71 -5.60 -14.64 -17.10
CA GLY A 71 -6.94 -14.24 -16.63
C GLY A 71 -7.26 -14.68 -15.18
N PHE A 72 -6.62 -15.75 -14.70
CA PHE A 72 -6.74 -16.22 -13.32
C PHE A 72 -6.12 -15.27 -12.28
N ASP A 73 -5.08 -14.51 -12.65
CA ASP A 73 -4.43 -13.57 -11.74
C ASP A 73 -5.32 -12.36 -11.43
N GLN A 74 -6.36 -12.12 -12.22
CA GLN A 74 -7.35 -11.04 -12.01
C GLN A 74 -8.53 -11.47 -11.12
N VAL A 75 -8.62 -12.74 -10.74
CA VAL A 75 -9.73 -13.27 -9.95
C VAL A 75 -9.44 -13.13 -8.46
N ILE A 76 -10.24 -12.31 -7.77
CA ILE A 76 -10.12 -12.07 -6.34
C ILE A 76 -11.17 -12.88 -5.59
N ARG A 77 -10.73 -13.61 -4.56
CA ARG A 77 -11.57 -14.51 -3.75
C ARG A 77 -11.51 -14.15 -2.27
N ASP A 78 -10.33 -13.77 -1.82
CA ASP A 78 -10.00 -13.46 -0.43
C ASP A 78 -8.87 -12.40 -0.36
N GLU A 79 -8.50 -12.00 0.86
CA GLU A 79 -7.48 -10.97 1.10
C GLU A 79 -6.11 -11.41 0.60
N LEU A 80 -5.79 -12.71 0.61
CA LEU A 80 -4.54 -13.25 0.08
C LEU A 80 -4.46 -13.10 -1.45
N SER A 81 -5.51 -13.46 -2.17
CA SER A 81 -5.57 -13.28 -3.63
C SER A 81 -5.47 -11.80 -4.02
N LEU A 82 -6.01 -10.88 -3.20
CA LEU A 82 -5.84 -9.44 -3.40
C LEU A 82 -4.41 -9.00 -3.13
N THR A 83 -3.78 -9.44 -2.04
CA THR A 83 -2.36 -9.14 -1.76
C THR A 83 -1.46 -9.61 -2.90
N ILE A 84 -1.69 -10.80 -3.46
CA ILE A 84 -0.95 -11.32 -4.61
C ILE A 84 -1.17 -10.44 -5.86
N PHE A 85 -2.41 -10.00 -6.12
CA PHE A 85 -2.71 -9.08 -7.21
C PHE A 85 -1.96 -7.76 -7.06
N LEU A 86 -1.99 -7.16 -5.86
CA LEU A 86 -1.24 -5.94 -5.56
C LEU A 86 0.26 -6.12 -5.79
N ALA A 87 0.82 -7.25 -5.34
CA ALA A 87 2.23 -7.58 -5.51
C ALA A 87 2.65 -7.73 -6.98
N LYS A 88 1.79 -8.28 -7.82
CA LYS A 88 2.07 -8.49 -9.24
C LYS A 88 1.91 -7.22 -10.06
N TYR A 89 0.91 -6.39 -9.77
CA TYR A 89 0.47 -5.36 -10.71
C TYR A 89 0.57 -3.93 -10.17
N ILE A 90 0.56 -3.73 -8.85
CA ILE A 90 0.61 -2.39 -8.25
C ILE A 90 1.99 -2.08 -7.68
N TRP A 91 2.53 -2.97 -6.85
CA TRP A 91 3.80 -2.75 -6.18
C TRP A 91 4.99 -2.53 -7.12
N PRO A 92 5.09 -3.15 -8.32
CA PRO A 92 6.22 -2.89 -9.20
C PRO A 92 6.34 -1.43 -9.62
N ALA A 93 5.24 -0.78 -10.01
CA ALA A 93 5.25 0.64 -10.36
C ALA A 93 5.63 1.52 -9.16
N VAL A 94 5.10 1.20 -7.97
CA VAL A 94 5.45 1.90 -6.72
C VAL A 94 6.94 1.72 -6.39
N ASN A 95 7.46 0.51 -6.48
CA ASN A 95 8.86 0.18 -6.19
C ASN A 95 9.84 0.81 -7.19
N LEU A 96 9.42 1.07 -8.43
CA LEU A 96 10.19 1.88 -9.39
C LEU A 96 10.10 3.39 -9.09
N ALA A 97 8.97 3.87 -8.56
CA ALA A 97 8.81 5.26 -8.18
C ALA A 97 9.63 5.64 -6.93
N LEU A 98 9.76 4.73 -5.96
CA LEU A 98 10.42 4.97 -4.68
C LEU A 98 11.88 5.48 -4.83
N PRO A 99 12.78 4.83 -5.59
CA PRO A 99 14.14 5.34 -5.83
C PRO A 99 14.17 6.73 -6.48
N GLN A 100 13.26 6.99 -7.44
CA GLN A 100 13.16 8.28 -8.11
C GLN A 100 12.75 9.38 -7.12
N ALA A 101 11.71 9.13 -6.32
CA ALA A 101 11.26 10.05 -5.27
C ALA A 101 12.36 10.34 -4.24
N ARG A 102 13.10 9.32 -3.80
CA ARG A 102 14.24 9.47 -2.89
C ARG A 102 15.33 10.36 -3.48
N SER A 103 15.66 10.16 -4.75
CA SER A 103 16.66 10.98 -5.45
C SER A 103 16.24 12.45 -5.51
N ILE A 104 14.98 12.72 -5.82
CA ILE A 104 14.42 14.08 -5.87
C ILE A 104 14.46 14.75 -4.50
N LEU A 105 14.06 14.02 -3.46
CA LEU A 105 14.01 14.50 -2.08
C LEU A 105 15.37 14.49 -1.37
N ARG A 106 16.43 13.96 -2.02
CA ARG A 106 17.79 13.82 -1.45
C ARG A 106 17.79 13.08 -0.11
N LEU A 107 17.01 12.00 -0.02
CA LEU A 107 16.99 11.12 1.15
C LEU A 107 18.27 10.27 1.23
N GLY A 108 18.50 9.64 2.39
CA GLY A 108 19.71 8.87 2.70
C GLY A 108 19.97 7.65 1.78
N PRO A 109 21.01 6.85 2.08
CA PRO A 109 21.45 5.74 1.22
C PRO A 109 20.65 4.43 1.39
N GLU A 110 19.70 4.38 2.32
CA GLU A 110 18.91 3.18 2.59
C GLU A 110 18.11 2.77 1.33
N GLN A 111 17.48 1.60 1.31
CA GLN A 111 16.55 1.25 0.23
C GLN A 111 15.14 1.13 0.78
N LEU A 112 14.17 1.73 0.08
CA LEU A 112 12.74 1.53 0.38
C LEU A 112 12.19 0.46 -0.55
N TYR A 113 11.35 -0.41 -0.01
CA TYR A 113 10.69 -1.45 -0.77
C TYR A 113 9.31 -1.76 -0.19
N LEU A 114 8.27 -1.66 -1.01
CA LEU A 114 6.94 -2.13 -0.69
C LEU A 114 6.86 -3.63 -0.98
N GLY A 115 6.61 -4.43 0.05
CA GLY A 115 6.63 -5.88 -0.06
C GLY A 115 5.81 -6.59 1.01
N THR A 116 6.05 -7.90 1.14
CA THR A 116 5.41 -8.75 2.16
C THR A 116 5.72 -8.27 3.57
N GLY A 117 4.70 -8.21 4.43
CA GLY A 117 4.87 -7.75 5.81
C GLY A 117 5.72 -8.70 6.66
N SER A 118 5.93 -9.95 6.21
CA SER A 118 6.81 -10.92 6.86
C SER A 118 8.28 -10.47 6.98
N TRP A 119 8.74 -9.55 6.12
CA TRP A 119 10.10 -8.98 6.21
C TRP A 119 10.29 -8.07 7.41
N CYS A 120 9.18 -7.57 7.94
CA CYS A 120 9.09 -6.51 8.93
C CYS A 120 8.42 -6.99 10.22
N GLN A 121 8.47 -8.30 10.49
CA GLN A 121 7.78 -8.93 11.61
C GLN A 121 8.30 -8.40 12.96
N GLN A 122 7.41 -7.73 13.69
CA GLN A 122 7.62 -7.36 15.10
C GLN A 122 6.57 -8.06 15.97
N GLY A 123 6.98 -9.11 16.68
CA GLY A 123 6.10 -9.87 17.57
C GLY A 123 5.25 -10.93 16.87
N ARG A 124 4.04 -11.17 17.40
CA ARG A 124 3.15 -12.28 16.98
C ARG A 124 2.20 -11.93 15.84
N LYS A 125 2.03 -10.65 15.50
CA LYS A 125 1.17 -10.20 14.41
C LYS A 125 2.04 -9.76 13.25
N VAL A 126 1.74 -10.26 12.06
CA VAL A 126 2.46 -9.96 10.82
C VAL A 126 1.47 -9.23 9.93
N PRO A 127 1.76 -8.00 9.48
CA PRO A 127 0.90 -7.31 8.53
C PRO A 127 0.93 -8.04 7.18
N ASP A 128 -0.09 -7.87 6.35
CA ASP A 128 -0.11 -8.49 5.01
C ASP A 128 1.03 -7.95 4.12
N TRP A 129 1.29 -6.65 4.22
CA TRP A 129 2.35 -5.95 3.49
C TRP A 129 3.00 -4.86 4.34
N GLY A 130 4.14 -4.34 3.90
CA GLY A 130 4.79 -3.23 4.56
C GLY A 130 5.78 -2.47 3.68
N LEU A 131 5.97 -1.19 3.98
CA LEU A 131 7.10 -0.42 3.46
C LEU A 131 8.35 -0.76 4.29
N ALA A 132 9.17 -1.64 3.73
CA ALA A 132 10.43 -2.07 4.31
C ALA A 132 11.53 -1.03 4.03
N LEU A 133 12.29 -0.72 5.07
CA LEU A 133 13.57 -0.03 4.97
C LEU A 133 14.69 -1.06 5.07
N ASP A 134 15.45 -1.23 3.99
CA ASP A 134 16.67 -2.02 4.02
C ASP A 134 17.79 -1.21 4.68
N GLN A 135 18.23 -1.71 5.83
CA GLN A 135 19.35 -1.18 6.59
C GLN A 135 20.60 -2.05 6.44
N SER A 136 20.76 -2.84 5.37
CA SER A 136 21.79 -3.88 5.18
C SER A 136 23.27 -3.48 5.39
N GLY A 137 23.59 -2.25 5.81
CA GLY A 137 24.82 -1.91 6.53
C GLY A 137 24.87 -2.34 8.01
N LEU A 138 23.76 -2.80 8.61
CA LEU A 138 23.61 -3.12 10.04
C LEU A 138 23.26 -4.61 10.25
N SER A 139 24.17 -5.49 9.81
CA SER A 139 24.50 -6.85 10.31
C SER A 139 23.41 -7.89 10.71
N THR A 140 22.11 -7.62 10.60
CA THR A 140 21.07 -8.49 11.18
C THR A 140 20.09 -9.08 10.16
N GLY A 141 20.14 -8.65 8.89
CA GLY A 141 19.23 -9.14 7.84
C GLY A 141 17.75 -8.84 8.10
N LYS A 142 17.45 -7.87 8.98
CA LYS A 142 16.09 -7.45 9.33
C LYS A 142 15.76 -6.14 8.62
N PHE A 143 14.55 -6.05 8.08
CA PHE A 143 14.01 -4.82 7.51
C PHE A 143 13.19 -4.08 8.57
N ASP A 144 13.36 -2.77 8.65
CA ASP A 144 12.51 -1.93 9.49
C ASP A 144 11.17 -1.69 8.81
N ASN A 145 10.09 -1.80 9.58
CA ASN A 145 8.75 -1.48 9.11
C ASN A 145 8.48 0.02 9.25
N LEU A 146 8.37 0.74 8.13
CA LEU A 146 7.99 2.15 8.17
C LEU A 146 6.48 2.36 8.03
N LEU A 147 5.80 1.41 7.40
CA LEU A 147 4.36 1.49 7.15
C LEU A 147 3.78 0.07 7.05
N PRO A 148 3.29 -0.50 8.17
CA PRO A 148 2.54 -1.76 8.11
C PRO A 148 1.22 -1.54 7.39
N GLY A 149 0.79 -2.53 6.62
CA GLY A 149 -0.49 -2.48 5.93
C GLY A 149 -1.18 -3.83 5.92
N ASP A 150 -2.50 -3.77 6.09
CA ASP A 150 -3.40 -4.91 5.99
C ASP A 150 -4.24 -4.79 4.71
N THR A 151 -4.50 -5.92 4.08
CA THR A 151 -5.35 -6.02 2.90
C THR A 151 -6.76 -6.39 3.35
N LYS A 152 -7.74 -5.57 3.00
CA LYS A 152 -9.15 -5.83 3.33
C LYS A 152 -10.03 -5.80 2.09
N LEU A 153 -10.89 -6.79 1.95
CA LEU A 153 -11.95 -6.77 0.95
C LEU A 153 -13.12 -5.92 1.44
N SER A 154 -13.62 -5.03 0.59
CA SER A 154 -14.76 -4.16 0.92
C SER A 154 -16.01 -4.95 1.31
N ALA A 155 -16.22 -6.14 0.72
CA ALA A 155 -17.32 -7.04 1.07
C ALA A 155 -17.25 -7.58 2.52
N LYS A 156 -16.08 -7.50 3.16
CA LYS A 156 -15.87 -7.84 4.57
C LYS A 156 -15.79 -6.61 5.48
N TRP A 157 -15.99 -5.41 4.92
CA TRP A 157 -15.92 -4.17 5.66
C TRP A 157 -17.32 -3.60 5.86
N THR A 158 -17.74 -3.50 7.11
CA THR A 158 -18.96 -2.80 7.49
C THR A 158 -18.58 -1.51 8.22
N PRO A 159 -19.11 -0.34 7.80
CA PRO A 159 -18.82 0.96 8.41
C PRO A 159 -19.39 1.13 9.84
N ASP A 160 -19.73 0.06 10.53
CA ASP A 160 -20.30 0.08 11.88
C ASP A 160 -19.24 0.52 12.91
N MET A 161 -18.95 1.82 12.91
CA MET A 161 -18.58 2.58 14.09
C MET A 161 -19.83 3.11 14.83
N ARG A 162 -21.06 2.76 14.39
CA ARG A 162 -22.32 3.43 14.79
C ARG A 162 -23.09 2.80 15.94
N HIS A 163 -22.61 1.74 16.57
CA HIS A 163 -23.36 1.05 17.65
C HIS A 163 -22.66 0.98 19.01
N THR A 164 -21.77 1.93 19.32
CA THR A 164 -21.09 1.99 20.63
C THR A 164 -21.25 3.31 21.37
N ASN A 165 -22.39 4.00 21.23
CA ASN A 165 -22.90 4.96 22.23
C ASN A 165 -24.36 5.34 21.93
N CYS A 166 -25.30 4.56 22.46
CA CYS A 166 -26.65 4.99 22.82
C CYS A 166 -26.96 4.40 24.19
#